data_AF-A0A0M9ZJE2-F1
#
_entry.id   AF-A0A0M9ZJE2-F1
#
_cell.length_a   1.000
_cell.length_b   1.000
_cell.length_c   1.000
_cell.angle_alpha   90.00
_cell.angle_beta   90.00
_cell.angle_gamma   90.00
#
_symmetry.space_group_name_H-M   'P 1'
#
loop_
_entity.id
_entity.type
_entity.pdbx_description
1 polymer ?
#
loop_
_entity_poly.entity_id
_entity_poly.type
_entity_poly.pdbx_seq_one_letter_code
_entity_poly.pdbx_strand_id
1 'polypeptide(L)'
;MSPERETGARERTASGATAASRPRVRLDQPRAPRRRLLPEYDPEAFGRMSERIARFLGTGRFIVWMTVVIILWVVWNVSAPADLRFDHYPFIFLTLMLSLQASYAAPLILLAQNRQDDRDRVNLEQDRKQNERSIADTEYLTREIASLRAGLGEVATRDWIRSELQDLVKELEERYAEGKSGRPVIFPAEQPRGRDVEDR
;
A
#
# COMPACT_ATOMS: atom_id res chain seq x y z
N MET A 1 -32.04 -93.55 -20.38
CA MET A 1 -32.53 -93.34 -19.01
C MET A 1 -31.36 -93.59 -18.07
N SER A 2 -31.10 -92.60 -17.21
CA SER A 2 -30.22 -92.60 -16.05
C SER A 2 -28.73 -92.22 -16.23
N PRO A 3 -28.16 -91.52 -15.22
CA PRO A 3 -27.14 -90.48 -15.41
C PRO A 3 -25.83 -90.75 -14.65
N GLU A 4 -24.78 -89.97 -14.92
CA GLU A 4 -23.74 -89.66 -13.94
C GLU A 4 -23.39 -88.17 -13.95
N ARG A 5 -23.25 -87.62 -12.75
CA ARG A 5 -22.74 -86.28 -12.39
C ARG A 5 -21.21 -86.40 -12.30
N GLU A 6 -20.36 -85.40 -12.54
CA GLU A 6 -20.14 -84.22 -11.70
C GLU A 6 -19.10 -83.27 -12.34
N THR A 7 -19.38 -81.97 -12.23
CA THR A 7 -18.48 -80.81 -12.00
C THR A 7 -17.10 -80.66 -12.67
N GLY A 8 -16.92 -79.52 -13.36
CA GLY A 8 -15.60 -78.93 -13.57
C GLY A 8 -15.60 -77.71 -14.52
N ALA A 9 -15.38 -76.52 -13.94
CA ALA A 9 -14.91 -75.29 -14.60
C ALA A 9 -15.84 -74.54 -15.60
N ARG A 10 -16.57 -73.56 -15.04
CA ARG A 10 -17.01 -72.35 -15.74
C ARG A 10 -15.78 -71.49 -16.08
N GLU A 11 -15.51 -71.28 -17.36
CA GLU A 11 -14.66 -70.17 -17.81
C GLU A 11 -15.55 -69.09 -18.42
N ARG A 12 -15.82 -68.04 -17.61
CA ARG A 12 -16.49 -66.82 -18.07
C ARG A 12 -15.41 -65.92 -18.65
N THR A 13 -15.26 -65.87 -19.97
CA THR A 13 -14.43 -64.83 -20.59
C THR A 13 -15.19 -63.51 -20.51
N ALA A 14 -14.63 -62.60 -19.71
CA ALA A 14 -15.19 -61.33 -19.34
C ALA A 14 -15.45 -60.42 -20.55
N SER A 15 -16.68 -59.89 -20.57
CA SER A 15 -17.06 -58.67 -21.26
C SER A 15 -16.24 -57.50 -20.71
N GLY A 16 -15.61 -56.71 -21.59
CA GLY A 16 -15.08 -55.40 -21.23
C GLY A 16 -13.77 -55.03 -21.92
N ALA A 17 -13.83 -54.55 -23.16
CA ALA A 17 -12.74 -53.79 -23.75
C ALA A 17 -13.18 -52.92 -24.95
N THR A 18 -14.15 -52.03 -24.75
CA THR A 18 -14.35 -50.87 -25.64
C THR A 18 -14.56 -49.59 -24.84
N ALA A 19 -13.69 -49.35 -23.86
CA ALA A 19 -13.47 -48.00 -23.38
C ALA A 19 -12.58 -47.28 -24.41
N ALA A 20 -13.22 -46.74 -25.46
CA ALA A 20 -12.57 -45.82 -26.37
C ALA A 20 -11.96 -44.68 -25.56
N SER A 21 -10.63 -44.58 -25.58
CA SER A 21 -9.87 -43.55 -24.89
C SER A 21 -10.24 -42.19 -25.47
N ARG A 22 -11.16 -41.47 -24.83
CA ARG A 22 -11.42 -40.06 -25.13
C ARG A 22 -10.17 -39.27 -24.74
N PRO A 23 -9.55 -38.51 -25.66
CA PRO A 23 -8.39 -37.71 -25.33
C PRO A 23 -8.80 -36.67 -24.27
N ARG A 24 -8.22 -36.79 -23.07
CA ARG A 24 -8.41 -35.84 -21.98
C ARG A 24 -7.78 -34.51 -22.40
N VAL A 25 -8.62 -33.51 -22.68
CA VAL A 25 -8.18 -32.13 -22.93
C VAL A 25 -7.51 -31.63 -21.65
N ARG A 26 -6.18 -31.52 -21.66
CA ARG A 26 -5.42 -30.93 -20.56
C ARG A 26 -5.68 -29.42 -20.55
N LEU A 27 -6.35 -28.97 -19.48
CA LEU A 27 -6.68 -27.57 -19.21
C LEU A 27 -5.48 -26.73 -18.73
N ASP A 28 -4.28 -27.31 -18.72
CA ASP A 28 -3.09 -26.75 -18.07
C ASP A 28 -2.13 -26.05 -19.05
N GLN A 29 -2.52 -25.93 -20.32
CA GLN A 29 -1.75 -25.14 -21.29
C GLN A 29 -2.44 -23.79 -21.48
N PRO A 30 -1.76 -22.67 -21.17
CA PRO A 30 -2.28 -21.36 -21.51
C PRO A 30 -2.49 -21.31 -23.02
N ARG A 31 -3.74 -21.13 -23.44
CA ARG A 31 -4.14 -20.96 -24.84
C ARG A 31 -3.22 -19.91 -25.46
N ALA A 32 -2.42 -20.31 -26.45
CA ALA A 32 -1.66 -19.36 -27.26
C ALA A 32 -2.62 -18.27 -27.76
N PRO A 33 -2.28 -16.97 -27.56
CA PRO A 33 -3.17 -15.89 -27.91
C PRO A 33 -3.45 -15.99 -29.41
N ARG A 34 -4.73 -16.17 -29.77
CA ARG A 34 -5.20 -16.02 -31.15
C ARG A 34 -4.62 -14.70 -31.65
N ARG A 35 -3.77 -14.74 -32.68
CA ARG A 35 -3.33 -13.55 -33.41
C ARG A 35 -4.57 -12.76 -33.78
N ARG A 36 -4.84 -11.68 -33.05
CA ARG A 36 -5.93 -10.77 -33.33
C ARG A 36 -5.47 -9.96 -34.54
N LEU A 37 -6.17 -10.12 -35.66
CA LEU A 37 -6.05 -9.25 -36.85
C LEU A 37 -6.74 -7.89 -36.62
N LEU A 38 -6.78 -7.42 -35.37
CA LEU A 38 -7.26 -6.09 -35.06
C LEU A 38 -6.02 -5.18 -35.08
N PRO A 39 -6.07 -4.00 -35.72
CA PRO A 39 -5.02 -3.01 -35.56
C PRO A 39 -4.78 -2.81 -34.07
N GLU A 40 -3.57 -3.11 -33.61
CA GLU A 40 -3.18 -2.89 -32.23
C GLU A 40 -3.13 -1.39 -32.02
N TYR A 41 -4.24 -0.85 -31.50
CA TYR A 41 -4.36 0.54 -31.17
C TYR A 41 -3.39 0.82 -30.02
N ASP A 42 -2.22 1.36 -30.34
CA ASP A 42 -1.14 1.61 -29.38
C ASP A 42 -1.62 2.62 -28.31
N PRO A 43 -1.95 2.13 -27.10
CA PRO A 43 -2.51 2.98 -26.05
C PRO A 43 -1.45 3.95 -25.50
N GLU A 44 -0.16 3.71 -25.77
CA GLU A 44 0.95 4.55 -25.32
C GLU A 44 1.12 5.79 -26.20
N ALA A 45 0.94 5.65 -27.51
CA ALA A 45 0.95 6.78 -28.45
C ALA A 45 -0.23 7.72 -28.19
N PHE A 46 -1.43 7.16 -28.04
CA PHE A 46 -2.62 7.96 -27.71
C PHE A 46 -2.48 8.58 -26.31
N GLY A 47 -1.86 7.86 -25.37
CA GLY A 47 -1.68 8.35 -24.01
C GLY A 47 -0.79 9.58 -23.88
N ARG A 48 0.31 9.62 -24.64
CA ARG A 48 1.19 10.79 -24.75
C ARG A 48 0.51 11.96 -25.45
N MET A 49 -0.32 11.68 -26.47
CA MET A 49 -1.12 12.70 -27.15
C MET A 49 -2.16 13.32 -26.21
N SER A 50 -2.94 12.50 -25.50
CA SER A 50 -3.95 12.97 -24.54
C SER A 50 -3.33 13.83 -23.44
N GLU A 51 -2.15 13.48 -22.93
CA GLU A 51 -1.47 14.26 -21.89
C GLU A 51 -0.99 15.64 -22.39
N ARG A 52 -0.60 15.71 -23.66
CA ARG A 52 -0.27 16.98 -24.32
C ARG A 52 -1.54 17.82 -24.54
N ILE A 53 -2.63 17.20 -24.99
CA ILE A 53 -3.94 17.85 -25.18
C ILE A 53 -4.50 18.35 -23.84
N ALA A 54 -4.44 17.56 -22.77
CA ALA A 54 -4.93 17.95 -21.45
C ALA A 54 -4.19 19.18 -20.89
N ARG A 55 -2.86 19.21 -21.00
CA ARG A 55 -2.07 20.41 -20.63
C ARG A 55 -2.38 21.62 -21.52
N PHE A 56 -2.72 21.38 -22.78
CA PHE A 56 -3.04 22.44 -23.73
C PHE A 56 -4.44 23.04 -23.48
N LEU A 57 -5.46 22.20 -23.26
CA LEU A 57 -6.84 22.61 -22.96
C LEU A 57 -6.98 23.22 -21.56
N GLY A 58 -6.23 22.74 -20.58
CA GLY A 58 -6.27 23.26 -19.20
C GLY A 58 -5.60 24.63 -19.02
N THR A 59 -4.82 25.09 -20.00
CA THR A 59 -4.15 26.39 -19.93
C THR A 59 -4.94 27.44 -20.71
N GLY A 60 -5.16 28.64 -20.15
CA GLY A 60 -5.88 29.75 -20.81
C GLY A 60 -5.29 30.20 -22.16
N ARG A 61 -4.10 29.70 -22.53
CA ARG A 61 -3.45 29.87 -23.83
C ARG A 61 -4.27 29.36 -25.01
N PHE A 62 -5.06 28.29 -24.83
CA PHE A 62 -5.93 27.77 -25.91
C PHE A 62 -6.98 28.80 -26.32
N ILE A 63 -7.63 29.41 -25.33
CA ILE A 63 -8.65 30.43 -25.56
C ILE A 63 -8.05 31.61 -26.31
N VAL A 64 -6.89 32.11 -25.86
CA VAL A 64 -6.18 33.22 -26.52
C VAL A 64 -5.86 32.90 -27.98
N TRP A 65 -5.32 31.72 -28.26
CA TRP A 65 -4.99 31.32 -29.63
C TRP A 65 -6.24 31.22 -30.51
N MET A 66 -7.32 30.62 -29.99
CA MET A 66 -8.60 30.51 -30.70
C MET A 66 -9.19 31.88 -31.04
N THR A 67 -9.20 32.83 -30.11
CA THR A 67 -9.72 34.17 -30.41
C THR A 67 -8.81 34.94 -31.36
N VAL A 68 -7.49 34.76 -31.31
CA VAL A 68 -6.57 35.32 -32.32
C VAL A 68 -6.90 34.80 -33.72
N VAL A 69 -7.14 33.50 -33.89
CA VAL A 69 -7.49 32.93 -35.20
C VAL A 69 -8.84 33.44 -35.71
N ILE A 70 -9.85 33.54 -34.84
CA ILE A 70 -11.14 34.12 -35.22
C ILE A 70 -10.98 35.57 -35.66
N ILE A 71 -10.22 36.37 -34.90
CA ILE A 71 -9.95 37.77 -35.24
C ILE A 71 -9.23 37.86 -36.58
N LEU A 72 -8.17 37.07 -36.80
CA LEU A 72 -7.43 37.05 -38.07
C LEU A 72 -8.33 36.68 -39.25
N TRP A 73 -9.24 35.71 -39.07
CA TRP A 73 -10.19 35.31 -40.10
C TRP A 73 -11.18 36.43 -40.45
N VAL A 74 -11.74 37.08 -39.43
CA VAL A 74 -12.66 38.21 -39.63
C VAL A 74 -11.92 39.38 -40.29
N VAL A 75 -10.72 39.74 -39.81
CA VAL A 75 -9.91 40.80 -40.39
C VAL A 75 -9.55 40.51 -41.84
N TRP A 76 -9.16 39.27 -42.17
CA TRP A 76 -8.89 38.85 -43.54
C TRP A 76 -10.12 39.02 -44.44
N ASN A 77 -11.28 38.53 -44.03
CA ASN A 77 -12.51 38.63 -44.83
C ASN A 77 -13.08 40.06 -44.93
N VAL A 78 -12.82 40.93 -43.94
CA VAL A 78 -13.26 42.33 -43.95
C VAL A 78 -12.32 43.22 -44.77
N SER A 79 -11.00 43.00 -44.67
CA SER A 79 -9.98 43.79 -45.37
C SER A 79 -9.75 43.35 -46.82
N ALA A 80 -10.19 42.15 -47.20
CA ALA A 80 -10.10 41.66 -48.57
C ALA A 80 -11.01 42.47 -49.54
N PRO A 81 -10.50 42.80 -50.75
CA PRO A 81 -11.31 43.36 -51.85
C PRO A 81 -12.49 42.44 -52.19
N ALA A 82 -13.60 43.00 -52.68
CA ALA A 82 -14.85 42.27 -52.91
C ALA A 82 -14.69 40.96 -53.73
N ASP A 83 -13.72 40.92 -54.64
CA ASP A 83 -13.43 39.76 -55.50
C ASP A 83 -12.68 38.61 -54.79
N LEU A 84 -12.09 38.86 -53.61
CA LEU A 84 -11.32 37.89 -52.81
C LEU A 84 -11.98 37.56 -51.45
N ARG A 85 -13.20 38.07 -51.20
CA ARG A 85 -13.96 37.80 -49.98
C ARG A 85 -14.52 36.38 -50.05
N PHE A 86 -13.80 35.44 -49.45
CA PHE A 86 -14.23 34.05 -49.33
C PHE A 86 -15.48 33.88 -48.45
N ASP A 87 -15.69 34.74 -47.44
CA ASP A 87 -16.76 34.60 -46.46
C ASP A 87 -17.40 35.98 -46.13
N HIS A 88 -18.45 36.36 -46.89
CA HIS A 88 -19.22 37.59 -46.63
C HIS A 88 -20.07 37.45 -45.35
N TYR A 89 -20.38 38.57 -44.71
CA TYR A 89 -21.33 38.61 -43.58
C TYR A 89 -22.62 37.87 -43.97
N PRO A 90 -23.05 36.81 -43.25
CA PRO A 90 -22.81 36.50 -41.83
C PRO A 90 -21.71 35.45 -41.50
N PHE A 91 -20.66 35.31 -42.31
CA PHE A 91 -19.55 34.37 -42.10
C PHE A 91 -19.98 32.90 -42.00
N ILE A 92 -20.58 32.39 -43.09
CA ILE A 92 -21.14 31.02 -43.14
C ILE A 92 -20.04 29.97 -42.96
N PHE A 93 -18.86 30.18 -43.53
CA PHE A 93 -17.78 29.20 -43.46
C PHE A 93 -17.19 29.11 -42.06
N LEU A 94 -16.98 30.25 -41.42
CA LEU A 94 -16.55 30.29 -40.02
C LEU A 94 -17.56 29.57 -39.12
N THR A 95 -18.86 29.81 -39.34
CA THR A 95 -19.93 29.17 -38.56
C THR A 95 -19.98 27.65 -38.78
N LEU A 96 -19.86 27.20 -40.03
CA LEU A 96 -19.81 25.76 -40.36
C LEU A 96 -18.57 25.09 -39.76
N MET A 97 -17.42 25.77 -39.79
CA MET A 97 -16.19 25.23 -39.20
C MET A 97 -16.30 25.13 -37.68
N LEU A 98 -16.85 26.14 -37.00
CA LEU A 98 -17.06 26.11 -35.55
C LEU A 98 -18.10 25.07 -35.13
N SER A 99 -19.17 24.87 -35.89
CA SER A 99 -20.17 23.84 -35.59
C SER A 99 -19.60 22.43 -35.75
N LEU A 100 -18.83 22.20 -36.82
CA LEU A 100 -18.07 20.97 -37.00
C LEU A 100 -17.06 20.78 -35.87
N GLN A 101 -16.38 21.87 -35.45
CA GLN A 101 -15.41 21.83 -34.37
C GLN A 101 -16.02 21.32 -33.07
N ALA A 102 -17.18 21.87 -32.68
CA ALA A 102 -17.91 21.43 -31.51
C ALA A 102 -18.36 19.95 -31.63
N SER A 103 -18.81 19.54 -32.81
CA SER A 103 -19.28 18.17 -33.06
C SER A 103 -18.17 17.12 -32.93
N TYR A 104 -16.96 17.39 -33.44
CA TYR A 104 -15.83 16.44 -33.30
C TYR A 104 -15.15 16.51 -31.93
N ALA A 105 -15.27 17.64 -31.22
CA ALA A 105 -14.68 17.79 -29.89
C ALA A 105 -15.31 16.83 -28.87
N ALA A 106 -16.64 16.64 -28.89
CA ALA A 106 -17.35 15.75 -27.98
C ALA A 106 -16.80 14.30 -27.97
N PRO A 107 -16.67 13.59 -29.11
CA PRO A 107 -16.12 12.23 -29.11
C PRO A 107 -14.64 12.17 -28.73
N LEU A 108 -13.83 13.19 -29.08
CA LEU A 108 -12.44 13.25 -28.63
C LEU A 108 -12.32 13.43 -27.11
N ILE A 109 -13.18 14.26 -26.53
CA ILE A 109 -13.25 14.46 -25.08
C ILE A 109 -13.69 13.16 -24.40
N LEU A 110 -14.70 12.46 -24.95
CA LEU A 110 -15.16 11.18 -24.41
C LEU A 110 -14.06 10.11 -24.45
N LEU A 111 -13.25 10.03 -25.52
CA LEU A 111 -12.12 9.11 -25.58
C LEU A 111 -11.00 9.49 -24.60
N ALA A 112 -10.78 10.79 -24.37
CA ALA A 112 -9.81 11.25 -23.39
C ALA A 112 -10.27 10.96 -21.94
N GLN A 113 -11.57 11.08 -21.66
CA GLN A 113 -12.19 10.84 -20.36
C GLN A 113 -12.20 9.35 -20.00
N ASN A 114 -12.62 8.45 -20.89
CA ASN A 114 -12.62 7.00 -20.63
C ASN A 114 -11.27 6.49 -20.10
N ARG A 115 -10.17 7.06 -20.61
CA ARG A 115 -8.81 6.67 -20.18
C ARG A 115 -8.35 7.33 -18.90
N GLN A 116 -8.87 8.52 -18.56
CA GLN A 116 -8.68 9.12 -17.24
C GLN A 116 -9.41 8.29 -16.18
N ASP A 117 -10.66 7.92 -16.45
CA ASP A 117 -11.49 7.09 -15.56
C ASP A 117 -10.85 5.71 -15.30
N ASP A 118 -10.26 5.08 -16.32
CA ASP A 118 -9.53 3.80 -16.15
C ASP A 118 -8.28 3.94 -15.25
N ARG A 119 -7.51 5.02 -15.40
CA ARG A 119 -6.36 5.29 -14.51
C ARG A 119 -6.81 5.60 -13.09
N ASP A 120 -7.84 6.42 -12.95
CA ASP A 120 -8.39 6.80 -11.65
C ASP A 120 -8.96 5.60 -10.92
N ARG A 121 -9.57 4.65 -11.65
CA ARG A 121 -10.00 3.37 -11.10
C ARG A 121 -8.83 2.54 -10.56
N VAL A 122 -7.74 2.42 -11.31
CA VAL A 122 -6.55 1.67 -10.86
C VAL A 122 -5.92 2.32 -9.64
N ASN A 123 -5.80 3.65 -9.63
CA ASN A 123 -5.30 4.39 -8.47
C ASN A 123 -6.20 4.18 -7.24
N LEU A 124 -7.53 4.24 -7.40
CA LEU A 124 -8.49 3.95 -6.33
C LEU A 124 -8.37 2.53 -5.79
N GLU A 125 -8.15 1.54 -6.65
CA GLU A 125 -7.95 0.15 -6.23
C GLU A 125 -6.62 -0.03 -5.47
N GLN A 126 -5.57 0.68 -5.86
CA GLN A 126 -4.29 0.69 -5.15
C GLN A 126 -4.39 1.39 -3.79
N ASP A 127 -5.05 2.54 -3.72
CA ASP A 127 -5.27 3.28 -2.48
C ASP A 127 -6.09 2.47 -1.49
N ARG A 128 -7.12 1.75 -1.94
CA ARG A 128 -7.87 0.82 -1.09
C ARG A 128 -6.97 -0.25 -0.48
N LYS A 129 -6.13 -0.90 -1.29
CA LYS A 129 -5.19 -1.93 -0.80
C LYS A 129 -4.15 -1.35 0.17
N GLN A 130 -3.66 -0.13 -0.09
CA GLN A 130 -2.74 0.54 0.82
C GLN A 130 -3.42 0.90 2.14
N ASN A 131 -4.66 1.38 2.11
CA ASN A 131 -5.43 1.71 3.30
C ASN A 131 -5.72 0.46 4.14
N GLU A 132 -6.09 -0.66 3.51
CA GLU A 132 -6.26 -1.95 4.20
C GLU A 132 -4.98 -2.39 4.90
N ARG A 133 -3.82 -2.26 4.24
CA ARG A 133 -2.51 -2.55 4.85
C ARG A 133 -2.18 -1.59 5.99
N SER A 134 -2.45 -0.30 5.81
CA SER A 134 -2.20 0.71 6.86
C SER A 134 -3.04 0.46 8.11
N ILE A 135 -4.28 0.01 7.94
CA ILE A 135 -5.14 -0.38 9.07
C ILE A 135 -4.55 -1.60 9.78
N ALA A 136 -4.13 -2.62 9.04
CA ALA A 136 -3.50 -3.81 9.61
C ALA A 136 -2.18 -3.50 10.33
N ASP A 137 -1.34 -2.63 9.77
CA ASP A 137 -0.10 -2.17 10.40
C ASP A 137 -0.38 -1.38 11.68
N THR A 138 -1.42 -0.54 11.67
CA THR A 138 -1.84 0.21 12.87
C THR A 138 -2.36 -0.73 13.95
N GLU A 139 -3.14 -1.74 13.59
CA GLU A 139 -3.63 -2.75 14.53
C GLU A 139 -2.47 -3.58 15.11
N TYR A 140 -1.50 -3.97 14.28
CA TYR A 140 -0.30 -4.66 14.69
C TYR A 140 0.53 -3.82 15.66
N LEU A 141 0.84 -2.57 15.31
CA LEU A 141 1.56 -1.64 16.18
C LEU A 141 0.82 -1.40 17.49
N THR A 142 -0.50 -1.27 17.47
CA THR A 142 -1.31 -1.08 18.68
C THR A 142 -1.21 -2.30 19.59
N ARG A 143 -1.27 -3.52 19.02
CA ARG A 143 -1.10 -4.76 19.78
C ARG A 143 0.33 -4.90 20.33
N GLU A 144 1.34 -4.54 19.56
CA GLU A 144 2.75 -4.56 19.98
C GLU A 144 3.02 -3.53 21.10
N ILE A 145 2.42 -2.34 21.00
CA ILE A 145 2.50 -1.33 22.08
C ILE A 145 1.77 -1.82 23.32
N ALA A 146 0.64 -2.50 23.18
CA ALA A 146 -0.08 -3.09 24.30
C ALA A 146 0.72 -4.21 24.98
N SER A 147 1.39 -5.08 24.22
CA SER A 147 2.25 -6.13 24.77
C SER A 147 3.53 -5.56 25.40
N LEU A 148 4.17 -4.57 24.78
CA LEU A 148 5.28 -3.81 25.36
C LEU A 148 4.88 -3.13 26.66
N ARG A 149 3.70 -2.49 26.69
CA ARG A 149 3.16 -1.86 27.91
C ARG A 149 2.86 -2.89 28.99
N ALA A 150 2.34 -4.06 28.64
CA ALA A 150 2.10 -5.14 29.59
C ALA A 150 3.42 -5.67 30.18
N GLY A 151 4.41 -5.96 29.33
CA GLY A 151 5.74 -6.41 29.76
C GLY A 151 6.49 -5.37 30.59
N LEU A 152 6.44 -4.09 30.22
CA LEU A 152 6.99 -3.00 31.05
C LEU A 152 6.20 -2.81 32.35
N GLY A 153 4.87 -3.01 32.30
CA GLY A 153 4.00 -2.96 33.47
C GLY A 153 4.35 -4.04 34.49
N GLU A 154 4.71 -5.24 34.05
CA GLU A 154 5.14 -6.36 34.90
C GLU A 154 6.58 -6.23 35.39
N VAL A 155 7.50 -5.67 34.59
CA VAL A 155 8.93 -5.55 34.93
C VAL A 155 9.25 -4.27 35.74
N ALA A 156 8.40 -3.24 35.69
CA ALA A 156 8.65 -1.96 36.36
C ALA A 156 7.57 -1.59 37.39
N THR A 157 6.84 -2.54 37.97
CA THR A 157 5.84 -2.20 38.98
C THR A 157 6.52 -1.94 40.32
N ARG A 158 6.36 -0.70 40.80
CA ARG A 158 6.45 -0.16 42.17
C ARG A 158 7.05 -1.04 43.28
N ASP A 159 6.63 -2.29 43.43
CA ASP A 159 7.17 -3.19 44.45
C ASP A 159 8.63 -3.60 44.17
N TRP A 160 9.03 -3.81 42.91
CA TRP A 160 10.45 -4.03 42.56
C TRP A 160 11.28 -2.77 42.77
N ILE A 161 10.79 -1.61 42.29
CA ILE A 161 11.47 -0.32 42.50
C ILE A 161 11.55 0.00 43.99
N ARG A 162 10.51 -0.33 44.77
CA ARG A 162 10.47 -0.12 46.22
C ARG A 162 11.42 -1.07 46.94
N SER A 163 11.50 -2.34 46.56
CA SER A 163 12.43 -3.29 47.17
C SER A 163 13.86 -2.89 46.87
N GLU A 164 14.17 -2.51 45.63
CA GLU A 164 15.51 -2.07 45.24
C GLU A 164 15.92 -0.77 45.96
N LEU A 165 15.00 0.21 46.06
CA LEU A 165 15.23 1.42 46.85
C LEU A 165 15.42 1.11 48.34
N GLN A 166 14.67 0.16 48.91
CA GLN A 166 14.83 -0.22 50.31
C GLN A 166 16.15 -0.96 50.57
N ASP A 167 16.57 -1.86 49.68
CA ASP A 167 17.85 -2.55 49.78
C ASP A 167 19.01 -1.55 49.67
N LEU A 168 18.96 -0.62 48.71
CA LEU A 168 19.97 0.44 48.58
C LEU A 168 20.02 1.36 49.80
N VAL A 169 18.86 1.73 50.38
CA VAL A 169 18.81 2.54 51.61
C VAL A 169 19.39 1.77 52.79
N LYS A 170 19.07 0.47 52.92
CA LYS A 170 19.58 -0.38 53.99
C LYS A 170 21.09 -0.56 53.91
N GLU A 171 21.63 -0.75 52.71
CA GLU A 171 23.08 -0.82 52.49
C GLU A 171 23.79 0.47 52.93
N LEU A 172 23.21 1.64 52.61
CA LEU A 172 23.77 2.92 53.04
C LEU A 172 23.73 3.05 54.57
N GLU A 173 22.64 2.64 55.22
CA GLU A 173 22.49 2.73 56.66
C GLU A 173 23.44 1.80 57.42
N GLU A 174 23.68 0.58 56.90
CA GLU A 174 24.72 -0.33 57.40
C GLU A 174 26.12 0.28 57.27
N ARG A 175 26.46 0.91 56.14
CA ARG A 175 27.76 1.60 55.98
C ARG A 175 27.91 2.79 56.93
N TYR A 176 26.84 3.54 57.19
CA TYR A 176 26.84 4.62 58.18
C TYR A 176 26.99 4.08 59.61
N ALA A 177 26.36 2.95 59.94
CA ALA A 177 26.45 2.30 61.24
C ALA A 177 27.85 1.70 61.49
N GLU A 178 28.46 1.08 60.48
CA GLU A 178 29.85 0.62 60.53
C GLU A 178 30.82 1.79 60.70
N GLY A 179 30.58 2.92 60.02
CA GLY A 179 31.34 4.15 60.22
C GLY A 179 31.22 4.73 61.63
N LYS A 180 30.14 4.42 62.37
CA LYS A 180 29.90 4.87 63.75
C LYS A 180 30.44 3.90 64.81
N SER A 181 30.71 2.64 64.45
CA SER A 181 31.30 1.60 65.31
C SER A 181 32.84 1.58 65.27
N GLY A 182 33.48 2.69 64.89
CA GLY A 182 34.91 2.88 65.00
C GLY A 182 35.34 3.22 66.44
N ARG A 183 35.58 2.19 67.26
CA ARG A 183 36.37 2.13 68.51
C ARG A 183 36.14 3.23 69.59
N PRO A 184 35.68 2.87 70.82
CA PRO A 184 35.94 3.72 71.98
C PRO A 184 37.44 3.66 72.31
N VAL A 185 38.10 4.82 72.34
CA VAL A 185 39.47 4.95 72.85
C VAL A 185 39.42 4.74 74.35
N ILE A 186 39.76 3.52 74.80
CA ILE A 186 39.87 3.19 76.22
C ILE A 186 41.23 3.70 76.72
N PHE A 187 41.22 4.75 77.54
CA PHE A 187 42.39 5.21 78.28
C PHE A 187 42.58 4.32 79.53
N PRO A 188 43.75 3.70 79.75
CA PRO A 188 44.00 2.90 80.95
C PRO A 188 44.21 3.81 82.16
N ALA A 189 43.48 3.54 83.26
CA ALA A 189 43.69 4.19 84.54
C ALA A 189 44.92 3.61 85.25
N GLU A 190 45.82 4.49 85.71
CA GLU A 190 46.99 4.14 86.54
C GLU A 190 46.56 3.48 87.86
N GLN A 191 47.32 2.47 88.25
CA GLN A 191 47.15 1.72 89.49
C GLN A 191 48.16 2.25 90.53
N PRO A 192 47.74 2.75 91.72
CA PRO A 192 48.70 3.20 92.72
C PRO A 192 49.29 1.99 93.46
N ARG A 193 50.62 1.96 93.51
CA ARG A 193 51.46 0.99 94.23
C ARG A 193 51.20 1.02 95.73
N GLY A 194 51.35 -0.16 96.34
CA GLY A 194 50.94 -0.48 97.71
C GLY A 194 51.74 0.16 98.84
N ARG A 195 51.28 -0.17 100.05
CA ARG A 195 52.12 -0.22 101.24
C ARG A 195 51.53 -1.21 102.24
N ASP A 196 52.29 -2.26 102.47
CA ASP A 196 52.15 -3.21 103.57
C ASP A 196 52.25 -2.47 104.90
N VAL A 197 51.35 -2.72 105.85
CA VAL A 197 51.60 -2.52 107.28
C VAL A 197 50.86 -3.61 108.06
N GLU A 198 51.66 -4.53 108.60
CA GLU A 198 51.39 -5.41 109.75
C GLU A 198 50.60 -4.71 110.88
N ASP A 199 49.75 -5.45 111.59
CA ASP A 199 50.01 -5.89 112.99
C ASP A 199 48.69 -6.26 113.72
N ARG A 200 48.78 -7.39 114.46
CA ARG A 200 47.91 -7.93 115.52
C ARG A 200 46.54 -8.56 115.22
#